data_AF-A0A2P5P7R1-F1
#
_entry.id   AF-A0A2P5P7R1-F1
#
_cell.length_a   1.000
_cell.length_b   1.000
_cell.length_c   1.000
_cell.angle_alpha   90.00
_cell.angle_beta   90.00
_cell.angle_gamma   90.00
#
_symmetry.space_group_name_H-M   'P 1'
#
loop_
_entity.id
_entity.type
_entity.pdbx_description
1 polymer ?
#
loop_
_entity_poly.entity_id
_entity_poly.type
_entity_poly.pdbx_seq_one_letter_code
_entity_poly.pdbx_strand_id
1 'polypeptide(L)'
;MSMNLFGMDMKIDMTGTMAVDKPGKKLFTVITGSSSGFGETVAMNEQMYLINDTMYIKGEVQDSGMDPNTWYKQVLPATDLSAMWTSQDIGSQIQILLDSAALQIVGTESIGGVQCYKLKINPNMDKFMSYLGASGSDLADMGIANAAQAFKQLDVTIWVSTASYLPAKMDMALGLNVDSQGQTMTITMVLSQTFNKVNQPVNITLPTAAQNAVTLPA
;
A
#
# COMPACT_ATOMS: atom_id res chain seq x y z
N MET A 1 1.80 4.47 -9.50
CA MET A 1 2.60 5.61 -8.99
C MET A 1 3.52 6.07 -10.12
N SER A 2 3.71 7.37 -10.27
CA SER A 2 4.69 7.96 -11.18
C SER A 2 5.50 9.02 -10.46
N MET A 3 6.76 9.15 -10.82
CA MET A 3 7.70 10.10 -10.25
C MET A 3 8.55 10.68 -11.38
N ASN A 4 8.70 12.00 -11.41
CA ASN A 4 9.67 12.65 -12.28
C ASN A 4 10.83 13.16 -11.42
N LEU A 5 12.03 12.65 -11.72
CA LEU A 5 13.27 12.99 -11.03
C LEU A 5 14.30 13.48 -12.05
N PHE A 6 14.68 14.77 -11.99
CA PHE A 6 15.71 15.35 -12.85
C PHE A 6 15.47 15.14 -14.36
N GLY A 7 14.20 15.20 -14.80
CA GLY A 7 13.82 14.97 -16.20
C GLY A 7 13.73 13.48 -16.59
N MET A 8 13.89 12.56 -15.64
CA MET A 8 13.68 11.13 -15.83
C MET A 8 12.33 10.71 -15.24
N ASP A 9 11.51 10.04 -16.04
CA ASP A 9 10.25 9.48 -15.60
C ASP A 9 10.44 8.06 -15.06
N MET A 10 9.98 7.85 -13.83
CA MET A 10 9.79 6.55 -13.22
C MET A 10 8.30 6.29 -13.07
N LYS A 11 7.85 5.10 -13.42
CA LYS A 11 6.46 4.68 -13.28
C LYS A 11 6.40 3.27 -12.73
N ILE A 12 5.58 3.09 -11.71
CA ILE A 12 5.30 1.80 -11.08
C ILE A 12 3.81 1.56 -11.19
N ASP A 13 3.41 0.56 -11.94
CA ASP A 13 2.03 0.09 -12.03
C ASP A 13 1.95 -1.27 -11.35
N MET A 14 1.12 -1.39 -10.32
CA MET A 14 0.97 -2.62 -9.54
C MET A 14 -0.50 -2.90 -9.30
N THR A 15 -0.86 -4.17 -9.40
CA THR A 15 -2.13 -4.71 -8.96
C THR A 15 -1.85 -5.87 -8.03
N GLY A 16 -2.67 -6.01 -7.00
CA GLY A 16 -2.47 -7.07 -6.04
C GLY A 16 -3.76 -7.58 -5.45
N THR A 17 -3.74 -8.84 -5.02
CA THR A 17 -4.79 -9.46 -4.23
C THR A 17 -4.19 -9.93 -2.93
N MET A 18 -4.87 -9.63 -1.83
CA MET A 18 -4.40 -9.96 -0.49
C MET A 18 -5.50 -10.65 0.32
N ALA A 19 -5.09 -11.59 1.16
CA ALA A 19 -5.92 -12.20 2.18
C ALA A 19 -5.19 -12.11 3.54
N VAL A 20 -5.90 -11.69 4.58
CA VAL A 20 -5.33 -11.47 5.92
C VAL A 20 -6.17 -12.19 6.97
N ASP A 21 -5.51 -13.05 7.74
CA ASP A 21 -6.03 -13.69 8.95
C ASP A 21 -5.18 -13.20 10.14
N LYS A 22 -5.62 -12.11 10.77
CA LYS A 22 -4.92 -11.49 11.89
C LYS A 22 -4.88 -12.40 13.13
N PRO A 23 -5.98 -13.04 13.57
CA PRO A 23 -5.94 -13.99 14.69
C PRO A 23 -5.04 -15.21 14.43
N GLY A 24 -5.09 -15.77 13.22
CA GLY A 24 -4.27 -16.91 12.83
C GLY A 24 -2.83 -16.55 12.44
N LYS A 25 -2.48 -15.25 12.40
CA LYS A 25 -1.20 -14.71 11.93
C LYS A 25 -0.81 -15.27 10.55
N LYS A 26 -1.75 -15.21 9.60
CA LYS A 26 -1.50 -15.62 8.21
C LYS A 26 -1.80 -14.48 7.26
N LEU A 27 -0.94 -14.32 6.27
CA LEU A 27 -1.12 -13.40 5.17
C LEU A 27 -0.76 -14.08 3.86
N PHE A 28 -1.52 -13.78 2.84
CA PHE A 28 -1.21 -14.13 1.47
C PHE A 28 -1.33 -12.89 0.60
N THR A 29 -0.36 -12.70 -0.29
CA THR A 29 -0.41 -11.65 -1.30
C THR A 29 0.05 -12.20 -2.65
N VAL A 30 -0.57 -11.70 -3.71
CA VAL A 30 -0.04 -11.79 -5.07
C VAL A 30 0.02 -10.39 -5.60
N ILE A 31 1.16 -10.04 -6.17
CA ILE A 31 1.42 -8.74 -6.77
C ILE A 31 1.87 -8.99 -8.20
N THR A 32 1.25 -8.28 -9.13
CA THR A 32 1.65 -8.25 -10.54
C THR A 32 1.73 -6.80 -11.01
N GLY A 33 2.70 -6.51 -11.85
CA GLY A 33 2.93 -5.13 -12.27
C GLY A 33 4.17 -4.96 -13.12
N SER A 34 4.58 -3.70 -13.23
CA SER A 34 5.81 -3.31 -13.89
C SER A 34 6.35 -2.02 -13.27
N SER A 35 7.67 -1.93 -13.22
CA SER A 35 8.39 -0.69 -12.98
C SER A 35 9.11 -0.29 -14.26
N SER A 36 8.93 0.95 -14.71
CA SER A 36 9.68 1.52 -15.82
C SER A 36 10.45 2.73 -15.35
N GLY A 37 11.72 2.82 -15.74
CA GLY A 37 12.63 3.91 -15.40
C GLY A 37 13.97 3.67 -16.07
N PHE A 38 14.76 4.73 -16.28
CA PHE A 38 16.10 4.63 -16.88
C PHE A 38 16.13 3.95 -18.27
N GLY A 39 15.04 4.04 -19.03
CA GLY A 39 14.92 3.44 -20.37
C GLY A 39 14.59 1.95 -20.38
N GLU A 40 14.39 1.34 -19.20
CA GLU A 40 14.03 -0.06 -19.07
C GLU A 40 12.65 -0.22 -18.43
N THR A 41 12.00 -1.36 -18.71
CA THR A 41 10.77 -1.78 -18.05
C THR A 41 10.96 -3.18 -17.52
N VAL A 42 10.79 -3.33 -16.22
CA VAL A 42 10.96 -4.57 -15.47
C VAL A 42 9.59 -5.04 -15.02
N ALA A 43 9.23 -6.27 -15.36
CA ALA A 43 8.02 -6.89 -14.85
C ALA A 43 8.18 -7.21 -13.35
N MET A 44 7.08 -7.14 -12.62
CA MET A 44 7.01 -7.50 -11.21
C MET A 44 5.95 -8.58 -11.07
N ASN A 45 6.35 -9.78 -10.66
CA ASN A 45 5.43 -10.89 -10.43
C ASN A 45 5.87 -11.60 -9.16
N GLU A 46 5.13 -11.40 -8.08
CA GLU A 46 5.48 -11.90 -6.76
C GLU A 46 4.29 -12.55 -6.08
N GLN A 47 4.56 -13.66 -5.39
CA GLN A 47 3.65 -14.31 -4.47
C GLN A 47 4.32 -14.40 -3.11
N MET A 48 3.60 -13.99 -2.07
CA MET A 48 4.09 -14.03 -0.70
C MET A 48 3.08 -14.73 0.21
N TYR A 49 3.60 -15.55 1.12
CA TYR A 49 2.88 -16.00 2.30
C TYR A 49 3.66 -15.59 3.54
N LEU A 50 2.96 -15.09 4.56
CA LEU A 50 3.49 -15.07 5.92
C LEU A 50 2.63 -16.04 6.73
N ILE A 51 3.26 -17.05 7.32
CA ILE A 51 2.59 -17.99 8.23
C ILE A 51 3.36 -17.95 9.55
N ASN A 52 2.70 -17.46 10.60
CA ASN A 52 3.32 -17.14 11.89
C ASN A 52 4.41 -16.06 11.74
N ASP A 53 5.68 -16.46 11.80
CA ASP A 53 6.87 -15.61 11.69
C ASP A 53 7.67 -15.87 10.41
N THR A 54 7.29 -16.88 9.63
CA THR A 54 8.04 -17.31 8.45
C THR A 54 7.39 -16.74 7.20
N MET A 55 8.17 -15.95 6.47
CA MET A 55 7.81 -15.43 5.15
C MET A 55 8.28 -16.39 4.08
N TYR A 56 7.42 -16.65 3.11
CA TYR A 56 7.68 -17.43 1.90
C TYR A 56 7.45 -16.52 0.70
N ILE A 57 8.42 -16.45 -0.20
CA ILE A 57 8.35 -15.60 -1.38
C ILE A 57 8.72 -16.42 -2.63
N LYS A 58 8.03 -16.15 -3.73
CA LYS A 58 8.36 -16.63 -5.06
C LYS A 58 8.05 -15.53 -6.06
N GLY A 59 8.99 -15.23 -6.94
CA GLY A 59 8.79 -14.20 -7.94
C GLY A 59 10.08 -13.55 -8.43
N GLU A 60 9.91 -12.63 -9.36
CA GLU A 60 10.99 -11.80 -9.88
C GLU A 60 11.31 -10.69 -8.87
N VAL A 61 12.26 -10.95 -7.97
CA VAL A 61 12.83 -9.91 -7.11
C VAL A 61 14.05 -9.32 -7.81
N GLN A 62 13.94 -8.07 -8.25
CA GLN A 62 15.00 -7.37 -8.98
C GLN A 62 16.33 -7.40 -8.20
N ASP A 63 17.43 -7.66 -8.91
CA ASP A 63 18.81 -7.70 -8.37
C ASP A 63 19.06 -8.68 -7.22
N SER A 64 18.13 -9.60 -6.95
CA SER A 64 18.27 -10.61 -5.88
C SER A 64 19.13 -11.82 -6.28
N GLY A 65 19.34 -12.04 -7.59
CA GLY A 65 19.94 -13.26 -8.12
C GLY A 65 19.12 -14.54 -7.84
N MET A 66 17.87 -14.40 -7.37
CA MET A 66 16.98 -15.52 -7.07
C MET A 66 16.31 -16.04 -8.35
N ASP A 67 16.09 -17.34 -8.40
CA ASP A 67 15.31 -17.97 -9.46
C ASP A 67 13.82 -17.64 -9.24
N PRO A 68 13.14 -16.94 -10.18
CA PRO A 68 11.75 -16.53 -10.02
C PRO A 68 10.77 -17.72 -9.92
N ASN A 69 11.21 -18.93 -10.28
CA ASN A 69 10.41 -20.14 -10.16
C ASN A 69 10.60 -20.90 -8.86
N THR A 70 11.58 -20.52 -8.05
CA THR A 70 11.92 -21.16 -6.78
C THR A 70 11.25 -20.44 -5.62
N TRP A 71 10.77 -21.21 -4.64
CA TRP A 71 10.28 -20.65 -3.38
C TRP A 71 11.45 -20.45 -2.42
N TYR A 72 11.48 -19.27 -1.80
CA TYR A 72 12.42 -18.90 -0.76
C TYR A 72 11.67 -18.66 0.54
N LYS A 73 12.32 -18.92 1.68
CA LYS A 73 11.77 -18.64 3.00
C LYS A 73 12.76 -17.99 3.92
N GLN A 74 12.27 -17.15 4.82
CA GLN A 74 13.03 -16.59 5.92
C GLN A 74 12.16 -16.41 7.16
N VAL A 75 12.75 -16.61 8.33
CA VAL A 75 12.10 -16.25 9.60
C VAL A 75 12.32 -14.77 9.80
N LEU A 76 11.24 -13.99 9.92
CA LEU A 76 11.34 -12.56 10.11
C LEU A 76 11.75 -12.25 11.57
N PRO A 77 12.70 -11.31 11.78
CA PRO A 77 12.93 -10.72 13.09
C PRO A 77 11.64 -10.14 13.69
N ALA A 78 11.54 -10.12 15.02
CA ALA A 78 10.33 -9.65 15.71
C ALA A 78 9.96 -8.21 15.35
N THR A 79 10.95 -7.35 15.09
CA THR A 79 10.75 -5.96 14.65
C THR A 79 10.04 -5.90 13.30
N ASP A 80 10.52 -6.70 12.34
CA ASP A 80 10.02 -6.70 10.97
C ASP A 80 8.64 -7.35 10.90
N LEU A 81 8.44 -8.41 11.67
CA LEU A 81 7.14 -9.05 11.85
C LEU A 81 6.11 -8.06 12.41
N SER A 82 6.49 -7.29 13.44
CA SER A 82 5.62 -6.28 14.04
C SER A 82 5.28 -5.16 13.06
N ALA A 83 6.28 -4.66 12.33
CA ALA A 83 6.10 -3.66 11.29
C ALA A 83 5.16 -4.17 10.18
N MET A 84 5.33 -5.42 9.75
CA MET A 84 4.46 -6.03 8.75
C MET A 84 3.01 -6.11 9.23
N TRP A 85 2.74 -6.55 10.46
CA TRP A 85 1.37 -6.58 10.97
C TRP A 85 0.75 -5.20 11.19
N THR A 86 1.57 -4.20 11.53
CA THR A 86 1.13 -2.81 11.65
C THR A 86 0.70 -2.25 10.29
N SER A 87 1.42 -2.56 9.21
CA SER A 87 1.05 -2.14 7.85
C SER A 87 -0.23 -2.80 7.33
N GLN A 88 -0.67 -3.90 7.95
CA GLN A 88 -1.95 -4.56 7.64
C GLN A 88 -3.13 -4.03 8.46
N ASP A 89 -2.90 -3.09 9.38
CA ASP A 89 -3.98 -2.48 10.15
C ASP A 89 -4.69 -1.36 9.37
N ILE A 90 -5.35 -1.76 8.28
CA ILE A 90 -6.02 -0.85 7.36
C ILE A 90 -7.10 -0.02 8.07
N GLY A 91 -7.75 -0.58 9.10
CA GLY A 91 -8.72 0.15 9.92
C GLY A 91 -8.09 1.39 10.58
N SER A 92 -6.92 1.22 11.21
CA SER A 92 -6.17 2.33 11.79
C SER A 92 -5.72 3.35 10.74
N GLN A 93 -5.31 2.90 9.54
CA GLN A 93 -4.93 3.79 8.45
C GLN A 93 -6.11 4.63 7.93
N ILE A 94 -7.28 4.02 7.77
CA ILE A 94 -8.51 4.74 7.42
C ILE A 94 -8.89 5.72 8.54
N GLN A 95 -8.73 5.34 9.80
CA GLN A 95 -9.05 6.21 10.93
C GLN A 95 -8.22 7.50 10.92
N ILE A 96 -6.97 7.43 10.49
CA ILE A 96 -6.10 8.62 10.34
C ILE A 96 -6.66 9.57 9.28
N LEU A 97 -7.18 9.04 8.16
CA LEU A 97 -7.80 9.85 7.11
C LEU A 97 -9.11 10.49 7.56
N LEU A 98 -9.82 9.86 8.50
CA LEU A 98 -11.11 10.32 9.02
C LEU A 98 -10.95 11.24 10.24
N ASP A 99 -9.84 11.16 10.96
CA ASP A 99 -9.62 11.92 12.18
C ASP A 99 -9.55 13.43 11.88
N SER A 100 -10.55 14.16 12.40
CA SER A 100 -10.70 15.60 12.21
C SER A 100 -10.86 16.01 10.73
N ALA A 101 -11.30 15.08 9.88
CA ALA A 101 -11.57 15.33 8.47
C ALA A 101 -12.94 15.97 8.24
N ALA A 102 -13.05 16.79 7.19
CA ALA A 102 -14.35 17.20 6.69
C ALA A 102 -14.90 16.12 5.74
N LEU A 103 -16.11 15.64 6.02
CA LEU A 103 -16.75 14.55 5.28
C LEU A 103 -17.96 15.07 4.50
N GLN A 104 -18.10 14.65 3.25
CA GLN A 104 -19.27 14.96 2.44
C GLN A 104 -19.84 13.67 1.85
N ILE A 105 -21.10 13.38 2.13
CA ILE A 105 -21.85 12.35 1.40
C ILE A 105 -22.20 12.92 0.03
N VAL A 106 -21.65 12.33 -1.03
CA VAL A 106 -21.88 12.79 -2.41
C VAL A 106 -22.92 11.95 -3.15
N GLY A 107 -23.35 10.84 -2.55
CA GLY A 107 -24.43 10.02 -3.09
C GLY A 107 -24.38 8.58 -2.57
N THR A 108 -25.08 7.70 -3.28
CA THR A 108 -25.04 6.26 -3.06
C THR A 108 -24.63 5.55 -4.35
N GLU A 109 -23.89 4.46 -4.23
CA GLU A 109 -23.36 3.68 -5.36
C GLU A 109 -23.29 2.21 -4.96
N SER A 110 -23.47 1.28 -5.90
CA SER A 110 -23.32 -0.16 -5.63
C SER A 110 -21.90 -0.62 -5.94
N ILE A 111 -21.20 -1.19 -4.95
CA ILE A 111 -19.86 -1.75 -5.11
C ILE A 111 -19.94 -3.26 -4.89
N GLY A 112 -19.67 -4.04 -5.94
CA GLY A 112 -19.71 -5.51 -5.85
C GLY A 112 -21.06 -6.06 -5.38
N GLY A 113 -22.17 -5.38 -5.73
CA GLY A 113 -23.53 -5.73 -5.30
C GLY A 113 -23.93 -5.22 -3.92
N VAL A 114 -23.05 -4.52 -3.19
CA VAL A 114 -23.36 -3.90 -1.89
C VAL A 114 -23.72 -2.43 -2.10
N GLN A 115 -24.86 -1.99 -1.57
CA GLN A 115 -25.25 -0.59 -1.59
C GLN A 115 -24.39 0.21 -0.59
N CYS A 116 -23.68 1.22 -1.09
CA CYS A 116 -22.75 2.04 -0.30
C CYS A 116 -23.13 3.52 -0.31
N TYR A 117 -22.83 4.23 0.77
CA TYR A 117 -22.65 5.68 0.76
C TYR A 117 -21.30 5.99 0.12
N LYS A 118 -21.28 6.95 -0.80
CA LYS A 118 -20.06 7.50 -1.38
C LYS A 118 -19.69 8.76 -0.60
N LEU A 119 -18.53 8.73 0.04
CA LEU A 119 -18.03 9.80 0.90
C LEU A 119 -16.79 10.42 0.27
N LYS A 120 -16.83 11.73 0.01
CA LYS A 120 -15.61 12.51 -0.23
C LYS A 120 -15.01 12.89 1.12
N ILE A 121 -13.73 12.58 1.31
CA ILE A 121 -12.98 12.87 2.53
C ILE A 121 -12.02 14.01 2.20
N ASN A 122 -12.01 15.04 3.03
CA ASN A 122 -10.97 16.05 3.06
C ASN A 122 -10.18 15.90 4.38
N PRO A 123 -9.06 15.16 4.37
CA PRO A 123 -8.30 14.83 5.57
C PRO A 123 -7.71 16.06 6.26
N ASN A 124 -7.44 15.96 7.57
CA ASN A 124 -6.59 16.93 8.24
C ASN A 124 -5.14 16.75 7.76
N MET A 125 -4.59 17.78 7.11
CA MET A 125 -3.28 17.65 6.48
C MET A 125 -2.14 17.43 7.48
N ASP A 126 -2.13 18.10 8.61
CA ASP A 126 -1.06 17.96 9.60
C ASP A 126 -0.99 16.53 10.16
N LYS A 127 -2.16 15.93 10.43
CA LYS A 127 -2.27 14.53 10.88
C LYS A 127 -1.88 13.54 9.80
N PHE A 128 -2.32 13.76 8.57
CA PHE A 128 -1.94 12.91 7.44
C PHE A 128 -0.42 12.94 7.19
N MET A 129 0.20 14.11 7.29
CA MET A 129 1.65 14.27 7.18
C MET A 129 2.41 13.53 8.27
N SER A 130 1.96 13.68 9.51
CA SER A 130 2.54 12.98 10.65
C SER A 130 2.49 11.46 10.44
N TYR A 131 1.40 10.94 9.85
CA TYR A 131 1.27 9.52 9.53
C TYR A 131 2.22 9.05 8.42
N LEU A 132 2.45 9.84 7.38
CA LEU A 132 3.39 9.50 6.31
C LEU A 132 4.86 9.44 6.78
N GLY A 133 5.12 9.62 8.08
CA GLY A 133 6.48 9.66 8.63
C GLY A 133 7.25 10.90 8.20
N ALA A 134 6.55 11.87 7.64
CA ALA A 134 7.10 13.14 7.22
C ALA A 134 7.24 14.03 8.47
N SER A 135 8.25 13.74 9.29
CA SER A 135 8.61 14.62 10.39
C SER A 135 9.16 15.95 9.82
N GLY A 136 9.02 17.04 10.57
CA GLY A 136 9.50 18.35 10.12
C GLY A 136 10.99 18.38 9.76
N SER A 137 11.80 17.51 10.36
CA SER A 137 13.24 17.35 10.04
C SER A 137 13.46 16.56 8.75
N ASP A 138 12.78 15.44 8.54
CA ASP A 138 12.96 14.62 7.33
C ASP A 138 12.48 15.36 6.07
N LEU A 139 11.40 16.15 6.22
CA LEU A 139 10.91 17.04 5.18
C LEU A 139 11.88 18.19 4.88
N ALA A 140 12.47 18.79 5.93
CA ALA A 140 13.45 19.87 5.78
C ALA A 140 14.73 19.39 5.09
N ASP A 141 15.20 18.18 5.41
CA ASP A 141 16.35 17.54 4.75
C ASP A 141 16.08 17.20 3.28
N MET A 142 14.80 16.99 2.92
CA MET A 142 14.34 16.85 1.53
C MET A 142 14.08 18.19 0.83
N GLY A 143 14.31 19.34 1.50
CA GLY A 143 14.07 20.69 0.97
C GLY A 143 12.61 21.15 1.01
N ILE A 144 11.72 20.40 1.66
CA ILE A 144 10.30 20.71 1.83
C ILE A 144 10.14 21.61 3.06
N ALA A 145 10.26 22.91 2.86
CA ALA A 145 10.09 23.90 3.93
C ALA A 145 8.66 23.96 4.49
N ASN A 146 7.66 23.54 3.69
CA ASN A 146 6.26 23.47 4.12
C ASN A 146 5.54 22.30 3.45
N ALA A 147 5.21 21.28 4.27
CA ALA A 147 4.47 20.09 3.85
C ALA A 147 3.18 20.42 3.09
N ALA A 148 2.40 21.40 3.55
CA ALA A 148 1.14 21.77 2.91
C ALA A 148 1.34 22.41 1.53
N GLN A 149 2.50 23.02 1.25
CA GLN A 149 2.81 23.61 -0.07
C GLN A 149 3.32 22.58 -1.07
N ALA A 150 3.91 21.48 -0.59
CA ALA A 150 4.32 20.34 -1.41
C ALA A 150 3.09 19.61 -1.98
N PHE A 151 1.99 19.53 -1.24
CA PHE A 151 0.76 18.92 -1.73
C PHE A 151 0.08 19.78 -2.79
N LYS A 152 -0.03 19.22 -4.00
CA LYS A 152 -0.82 19.80 -5.10
C LYS A 152 -2.20 19.18 -5.19
N GLN A 153 -2.34 17.94 -4.74
CA GLN A 153 -3.59 17.19 -4.80
C GLN A 153 -3.66 16.17 -3.67
N LEU A 154 -4.81 16.12 -3.00
CA LEU A 154 -5.21 15.01 -2.16
C LEU A 154 -6.73 14.80 -2.33
N ASP A 155 -7.10 13.82 -3.14
CA ASP A 155 -8.48 13.40 -3.30
C ASP A 155 -8.65 12.03 -2.68
N VAL A 156 -9.50 11.93 -1.66
CA VAL A 156 -9.81 10.67 -1.00
C VAL A 156 -11.32 10.44 -1.09
N THR A 157 -11.72 9.29 -1.62
CA THR A 157 -13.11 8.85 -1.66
C THR A 157 -13.21 7.46 -1.05
N ILE A 158 -14.15 7.28 -0.12
CA ILE A 158 -14.46 5.97 0.46
C ILE A 158 -15.91 5.61 0.20
N TRP A 159 -16.15 4.34 -0.10
CA TRP A 159 -17.48 3.77 -0.22
C TRP A 159 -17.74 2.89 1.00
N VAL A 160 -18.76 3.23 1.76
CA VAL A 160 -19.09 2.56 3.02
C VAL A 160 -20.44 1.89 2.89
N SER A 161 -20.51 0.59 3.18
CA SER A 161 -21.74 -0.19 3.15
C SER A 161 -22.85 0.47 3.97
N THR A 162 -24.03 0.65 3.37
CA THR A 162 -25.21 1.20 4.05
C THR A 162 -25.78 0.25 5.11
N ALA A 163 -25.48 -1.05 5.00
CA ALA A 163 -25.98 -2.08 5.91
C ALA A 163 -25.01 -2.41 7.05
N SER A 164 -23.71 -2.53 6.76
CA SER A 164 -22.71 -2.97 7.74
C SER A 164 -21.78 -1.85 8.23
N TYR A 165 -21.80 -0.69 7.58
CA TYR A 165 -20.90 0.44 7.84
C TYR A 165 -19.40 0.11 7.67
N LEU A 166 -19.08 -1.01 7.02
CA LEU A 166 -17.72 -1.38 6.66
C LEU A 166 -17.33 -0.75 5.32
N PRO A 167 -16.05 -0.39 5.12
CA PRO A 167 -15.56 0.07 3.84
C PRO A 167 -15.68 -1.06 2.80
N ALA A 168 -16.13 -0.70 1.61
CA ALA A 168 -16.23 -1.60 0.45
C ALA A 168 -15.19 -1.23 -0.63
N LYS A 169 -14.86 0.05 -0.73
CA LYS A 169 -13.84 0.57 -1.66
C LYS A 169 -13.23 1.86 -1.12
N MET A 170 -11.98 2.10 -1.45
CA MET A 170 -11.29 3.36 -1.23
C MET A 170 -10.49 3.74 -2.48
N ASP A 171 -10.66 4.96 -2.93
CA ASP A 171 -9.83 5.58 -3.98
C ASP A 171 -9.08 6.76 -3.36
N MET A 172 -7.79 6.86 -3.67
CA MET A 172 -6.93 7.96 -3.26
C MET A 172 -6.10 8.42 -4.44
N ALA A 173 -6.08 9.73 -4.68
CA ALA A 173 -5.14 10.38 -5.59
C ALA A 173 -4.33 11.40 -4.79
N LEU A 174 -3.01 11.33 -4.94
CA LEU A 174 -2.04 12.14 -4.23
C LEU A 174 -1.07 12.74 -5.24
N GLY A 175 -0.87 14.04 -5.18
CA GLY A 175 0.10 14.79 -5.98
C GLY A 175 1.00 15.63 -5.09
N LEU A 176 2.31 15.41 -5.19
CA LEU A 176 3.34 16.09 -4.40
C LEU A 176 4.39 16.71 -5.30
N ASN A 177 4.81 17.92 -4.96
CA ASN A 177 6.00 18.56 -5.50
C ASN A 177 7.01 18.72 -4.36
N VAL A 178 8.21 18.21 -4.56
CA VAL A 178 9.30 18.27 -3.59
C VAL A 178 10.46 19.01 -4.23
N ASP A 179 10.81 20.17 -3.70
CA ASP A 179 11.97 20.91 -4.15
C ASP A 179 13.21 20.42 -3.40
N SER A 180 14.17 19.84 -4.11
CA SER A 180 15.44 19.38 -3.55
C SER A 180 16.59 19.90 -4.41
N GLN A 181 17.58 20.54 -3.78
CA GLN A 181 18.78 21.07 -4.43
C GLN A 181 18.49 21.98 -5.65
N GLY A 182 17.43 22.80 -5.56
CA GLY A 182 17.03 23.73 -6.63
C GLY A 182 16.28 23.09 -7.80
N GLN A 183 15.85 21.83 -7.67
CA GLN A 183 15.06 21.12 -8.67
C GLN A 183 13.76 20.58 -8.07
N THR A 184 12.68 20.64 -8.84
CA THR A 184 11.35 20.16 -8.40
C THR A 184 11.13 18.72 -8.84
N MET A 185 10.96 17.82 -7.88
CA MET A 185 10.50 16.45 -8.10
C MET A 185 8.98 16.41 -8.03
N THR A 186 8.33 15.75 -8.99
CA THR A 186 6.87 15.57 -8.96
C THR A 186 6.54 14.11 -8.73
N ILE A 187 5.74 13.83 -7.70
CA ILE A 187 5.25 12.48 -7.36
C ILE A 187 3.74 12.47 -7.53
N THR A 188 3.23 11.52 -8.29
CA THR A 188 1.79 11.26 -8.42
C THR A 188 1.50 9.81 -8.04
N MET A 189 0.57 9.62 -7.12
CA MET A 189 0.12 8.31 -6.68
C MET A 189 -1.38 8.22 -6.85
N VAL A 190 -1.82 7.14 -7.48
CA VAL A 190 -3.23 6.76 -7.56
C VAL A 190 -3.34 5.37 -6.96
N LEU A 191 -4.24 5.22 -6.02
CA LEU A 191 -4.53 3.99 -5.32
C LEU A 191 -6.02 3.73 -5.41
N SER A 192 -6.38 2.50 -5.78
CA SER A 192 -7.74 2.00 -5.72
C SER A 192 -7.71 0.65 -5.01
N GLN A 193 -8.49 0.53 -3.94
CA GLN A 193 -8.57 -0.67 -3.12
C GLN A 193 -10.03 -1.06 -2.93
N THR A 194 -10.33 -2.35 -3.11
CA THR A 194 -11.63 -2.92 -2.80
C THR A 194 -11.52 -3.86 -1.61
N PHE A 195 -12.43 -3.72 -0.66
CA PHE A 195 -12.52 -4.55 0.53
C PHE A 195 -13.65 -5.54 0.36
N ASN A 196 -13.34 -6.83 0.48
CA ASN A 196 -14.33 -7.89 0.49
C ASN A 196 -14.11 -8.79 1.71
N LYS A 197 -15.16 -9.51 2.10
CA LYS A 197 -15.11 -10.53 3.18
C LYS A 197 -14.52 -10.03 4.51
N VAL A 198 -14.67 -8.74 4.81
CA VAL A 198 -14.22 -8.15 6.07
C VAL A 198 -14.91 -8.87 7.24
N ASN A 199 -14.14 -9.25 8.26
CA ASN A 199 -14.59 -10.03 9.42
C ASN A 199 -15.25 -11.39 9.08
N GLN A 200 -14.92 -11.97 7.92
CA GLN A 200 -15.33 -13.34 7.57
C GLN A 200 -14.15 -14.31 7.65
N PRO A 201 -14.40 -15.62 7.88
CA PRO A 201 -13.34 -16.62 7.86
C PRO A 201 -12.61 -16.65 6.51
N VAL A 202 -11.30 -16.77 6.55
CA VAL A 202 -10.45 -16.93 5.37
C VAL A 202 -9.52 -18.12 5.57
N ASN A 203 -9.33 -18.92 4.52
CA ASN A 203 -8.40 -20.04 4.54
C ASN A 203 -7.14 -19.68 3.76
N ILE A 204 -6.01 -19.58 4.45
CA ILE A 204 -4.70 -19.33 3.86
C ILE A 204 -3.85 -20.58 4.09
N THR A 205 -3.56 -21.28 2.99
CA THR A 205 -2.79 -22.53 2.99
C THR A 205 -1.54 -22.38 2.14
N LEU A 206 -0.39 -22.73 2.70
CA LEU A 206 0.87 -22.74 1.99
C LEU A 206 0.85 -23.81 0.87
N PRO A 207 1.23 -23.49 -0.37
CA PRO A 207 1.29 -24.48 -1.43
C PRO A 207 2.38 -25.53 -1.15
N THR A 208 2.16 -26.76 -1.60
CA THR A 208 3.12 -27.87 -1.39
C THR A 208 4.54 -27.52 -1.85
N ALA A 209 4.68 -26.79 -2.97
CA ALA A 209 5.97 -26.36 -3.49
C ALA A 209 6.75 -25.44 -2.51
N ALA A 210 6.07 -24.66 -1.67
CA ALA A 210 6.71 -23.76 -0.72
C ALA A 210 7.11 -24.45 0.61
N GLN A 211 6.63 -25.68 0.87
CA GLN A 211 7.03 -26.43 2.07
C GLN A 211 8.54 -26.75 2.05
N ASN A 212 9.09 -26.95 0.84
CA ASN A 212 10.51 -27.20 0.60
C ASN A 212 11.26 -25.94 0.15
N ALA A 213 10.74 -24.75 0.49
CA ALA A 213 11.37 -23.48 0.12
C ALA A 213 12.82 -23.40 0.61
N VAL A 214 13.68 -22.80 -0.20
CA VAL A 214 15.09 -22.56 0.09
C VAL A 214 15.19 -21.52 1.20
N THR A 215 15.89 -21.86 2.28
CA THR A 215 16.10 -20.92 3.40
C THR A 215 17.09 -19.84 2.99
N LEU A 216 16.68 -18.59 3.09
CA LEU A 216 17.58 -17.43 2.97
C LEU A 216 18.32 -17.22 4.30
N PRO A 217 19.58 -16.75 4.25
CA PRO A 217 20.28 -16.33 5.45
C PRO A 217 19.52 -15.19 6.14
N ALA A 218 19.55 -15.19 7.47
CA ALA A 218 18.99 -14.12 8.30
C ALA A 218 19.90 -12.89 8.33
#